data_AF-Q9V0Q1-F1
#
_entry.id   AF-Q9V0Q1-F1
#
_cell.length_a   1.000
_cell.length_b   1.000
_cell.length_c   1.000
_cell.angle_alpha   90.00
_cell.angle_beta   90.00
_cell.angle_gamma   90.00
#
_symmetry.space_group_name_H-M   'P 1'
#
loop_
_entity.id
_entity.type
_entity.pdbx_description
1 polymer ?
#
loop_
_entity_poly.entity_id
_entity_poly.type
_entity_poly.pdbx_seq_one_letter_code
_entity_poly.pdbx_strand_id
1 'polypeptide(L)'
;MKVTFRKSRFARITVEIPTNAVEVCEELGFSLEEVLKKLFLEGNFDFEIHSEEEVMQLEMKIRDTERKLYELEGSWSSLKFKLFQVYSDNRNLAIQISGLVSENKRLRKFLNLPSRDFRDVEELIRYYLNL
;
A
#
# COMPACT_ATOMS: atom_id res chain seq x y z
N MET A 1 24.78 9.15 -23.58
CA MET A 1 25.77 9.26 -24.69
C MET A 1 25.64 10.62 -25.36
N LYS A 2 26.73 11.27 -25.82
CA LYS A 2 26.64 12.56 -26.54
C LYS A 2 26.91 12.35 -28.04
N VAL A 3 26.01 12.81 -28.89
CA VAL A 3 26.17 12.78 -30.36
C VAL A 3 26.28 14.21 -30.87
N THR A 4 27.33 14.50 -31.64
CA THR A 4 27.55 15.83 -32.22
C THR A 4 27.44 15.79 -33.73
N PHE A 5 26.47 16.52 -34.27
CA PHE A 5 26.30 16.73 -35.70
C PHE A 5 26.96 18.05 -36.11
N ARG A 6 27.77 18.03 -37.18
CA ARG A 6 28.47 19.22 -37.68
C ARG A 6 28.02 19.54 -39.09
N LYS A 7 27.43 20.73 -39.29
CA LYS A 7 27.08 21.26 -40.61
C LYS A 7 28.16 22.21 -41.16
N SER A 8 28.86 22.94 -40.29
CA SER A 8 30.02 23.77 -40.64
C SER A 8 30.96 23.96 -39.44
N ARG A 9 32.07 24.70 -39.59
CA ARG A 9 32.98 25.01 -38.46
C ARG A 9 32.27 25.74 -37.31
N PHE A 10 31.22 26.49 -37.59
CA PHE A 10 30.47 27.30 -36.63
C PHE A 10 29.06 26.76 -36.31
N ALA A 11 28.56 25.78 -37.06
CA ALA A 11 27.24 25.19 -36.85
C ALA A 11 27.37 23.73 -36.42
N ARG A 12 27.18 23.50 -35.11
CA ARG A 12 27.16 22.16 -34.50
C ARG A 12 25.92 22.02 -33.63
N ILE A 13 25.25 20.88 -33.74
CA ILE A 13 24.15 20.49 -32.85
C ILE A 13 24.66 19.31 -32.04
N THR A 14 24.66 19.46 -30.72
CA THR A 14 25.00 18.37 -29.79
C THR A 14 23.71 17.90 -29.15
N VAL A 15 23.39 16.61 -29.32
CA VAL A 15 22.24 15.98 -28.69
C VAL A 15 22.78 15.00 -27.65
N GLU A 16 22.26 15.12 -26.42
CA GLU A 16 22.51 14.12 -25.39
C GLU A 16 21.43 13.06 -25.49
N ILE A 17 21.84 11.84 -25.82
CA ILE A 17 20.97 10.68 -25.89
C ILE A 17 21.03 9.98 -24.53
N PRO A 18 19.90 9.84 -23.81
CA PRO A 18 19.87 9.17 -22.53
C PRO A 18 20.14 7.67 -22.71
N THR A 19 20.75 7.03 -21.71
CA THR A 19 21.28 5.66 -21.82
C THR A 19 20.16 4.62 -22.05
N ASN A 20 19.00 4.84 -21.44
CA ASN A 20 17.80 4.01 -21.63
C ASN A 20 17.34 3.96 -23.10
N ALA A 21 17.48 5.04 -23.86
CA ALA A 21 17.12 5.04 -25.27
C ALA A 21 18.06 4.18 -26.11
N VAL A 22 19.34 4.09 -25.72
CA VAL A 22 20.34 3.23 -26.37
C VAL A 22 20.02 1.77 -26.10
N GLU A 23 19.74 1.43 -24.84
CA GLU A 23 19.37 0.07 -24.41
C GLU A 23 18.11 -0.43 -25.14
N VAL A 24 17.07 0.40 -25.22
CA VAL A 24 15.83 0.06 -25.94
C VAL A 24 16.07 -0.16 -27.45
N CYS A 25 16.97 0.62 -28.06
CA CYS A 25 17.31 0.39 -29.47
C CYS A 25 17.99 -0.97 -29.67
N GLU A 26 18.93 -1.34 -28.79
CA GLU A 26 19.62 -2.62 -28.84
C GLU A 26 18.66 -3.81 -28.59
N GLU A 27 17.77 -3.69 -27.60
CA GLU A 27 16.77 -4.73 -27.28
C GLU A 27 15.78 -4.97 -28.43
N LEU A 28 15.38 -3.91 -29.12
CA LEU A 28 14.44 -3.97 -30.23
C LEU A 28 15.15 -4.28 -31.58
N GLY A 29 16.46 -4.50 -31.57
CA GLY A 29 17.25 -4.86 -32.75
C GLY A 29 17.46 -3.70 -33.73
N PHE A 30 17.28 -2.46 -33.29
CA PHE A 30 17.54 -1.27 -34.09
C PHE A 30 18.96 -0.75 -33.88
N SER A 31 19.64 -0.42 -34.98
CA SER A 31 20.88 0.36 -34.90
C SER A 31 20.55 1.80 -34.48
N LEU A 32 21.15 2.26 -33.38
CA LEU A 32 21.01 3.64 -32.90
C LEU A 32 21.32 4.66 -34.02
N GLU A 33 22.32 4.38 -34.86
CA GLU A 33 22.67 5.24 -35.99
C GLU A 33 21.55 5.31 -37.04
N GLU A 34 20.87 4.19 -37.31
CA GLU A 34 19.79 4.12 -38.28
C GLU A 34 18.53 4.81 -37.76
N VAL A 35 18.22 4.63 -36.48
CA VAL A 35 17.12 5.34 -35.80
C VAL A 35 17.36 6.85 -35.86
N LEU A 36 18.57 7.31 -35.51
CA LEU A 36 18.92 8.74 -35.61
C LEU A 36 18.81 9.25 -37.04
N LYS A 37 19.32 8.51 -38.04
CA LYS A 37 19.19 8.90 -39.45
C LYS A 37 17.72 9.02 -39.87
N LYS A 38 16.86 8.05 -39.53
CA LYS A 38 15.43 8.11 -39.83
C LYS A 38 14.75 9.28 -39.13
N LEU A 39 15.01 9.49 -37.84
CA LEU A 39 14.49 10.61 -37.07
C LEU A 39 14.84 11.96 -37.73
N PHE A 40 16.09 12.16 -38.17
CA PHE A 40 16.54 13.43 -38.75
C PHE A 40 16.22 13.63 -40.23
N LEU A 41 16.09 12.56 -41.01
CA LEU A 41 15.86 12.63 -42.47
C LEU A 41 14.38 12.56 -42.84
N GLU A 42 13.61 11.72 -42.17
CA GLU A 42 12.21 11.46 -42.53
C GLU A 42 11.25 12.41 -41.82
N GLY A 43 11.62 12.92 -40.63
CA GLY A 43 10.84 13.94 -39.92
C GLY A 43 9.42 13.49 -39.51
N ASN A 44 9.09 12.21 -39.63
CA ASN A 44 7.81 11.64 -39.22
C ASN A 44 7.82 11.45 -37.70
N PHE A 45 7.40 12.49 -36.99
CA PHE A 45 7.19 12.45 -35.56
C PHE A 45 5.69 12.54 -35.26
N ASP A 46 5.13 11.51 -34.64
CA ASP A 46 3.96 11.69 -33.80
C ASP A 46 4.48 12.00 -32.40
N PHE A 47 4.54 13.30 -32.08
CA PHE A 47 4.69 13.67 -30.67
C PHE A 47 3.35 13.36 -30.01
N GLU A 48 3.32 12.37 -29.12
CA GLU A 48 2.28 12.31 -28.08
C GLU A 48 2.49 13.51 -27.16
N ILE A 49 2.04 14.67 -27.60
CA ILE A 49 1.96 15.87 -26.77
C ILE A 49 0.76 15.62 -25.87
N HIS A 50 0.99 15.01 -24.72
CA HIS A 50 0.02 15.08 -23.64
C HIS A 50 -0.28 16.55 -23.43
N SER A 51 -1.54 16.92 -23.63
CA SER A 51 -1.95 18.30 -23.45
C SER A 51 -1.67 18.69 -21.99
N GLU A 52 -1.29 19.94 -21.76
CA GLU A 52 -1.13 20.46 -20.39
C GLU A 52 -2.41 20.25 -19.56
N GLU A 53 -3.56 20.24 -20.24
CA GLU A 53 -4.87 19.91 -19.70
C GLU A 53 -4.99 18.44 -19.25
N GLU A 54 -4.50 17.47 -20.03
CA GLU A 54 -4.46 16.05 -19.64
C GLU A 54 -3.61 15.84 -18.39
N VAL A 55 -2.42 16.43 -18.36
CA VAL A 55 -1.52 16.36 -17.21
C VAL A 55 -2.17 16.97 -15.98
N MET A 56 -2.77 18.16 -16.12
CA MET A 56 -3.47 18.84 -15.02
C MET A 56 -4.66 18.02 -14.50
N GLN A 57 -5.43 17.37 -15.38
CA GLN A 57 -6.53 16.50 -14.96
C GLN A 57 -6.03 15.27 -14.19
N LEU A 58 -4.92 14.67 -14.60
CA LEU A 58 -4.31 13.56 -13.87
C LEU A 58 -3.82 13.99 -12.50
N GLU A 59 -3.15 15.14 -12.39
CA GLU A 59 -2.71 15.70 -11.11
C GLU A 59 -3.88 16.01 -10.16
N MET A 60 -5.01 16.51 -10.69
CA MET A 60 -6.22 16.69 -9.88
C MET A 60 -6.77 15.36 -9.37
N LYS A 61 -6.83 14.33 -10.23
CA LYS A 61 -7.28 12.98 -9.83
C LYS A 61 -6.37 12.36 -8.78
N ILE A 62 -5.05 12.55 -8.89
CA ILE A 62 -4.07 12.08 -7.91
C ILE A 62 -4.35 12.76 -6.56
N ARG A 63 -4.46 14.10 -6.53
CA ARG A 63 -4.74 14.84 -5.28
C ARG A 63 -6.05 14.43 -4.63
N ASP A 64 -7.11 14.25 -5.42
CA ASP A 64 -8.40 13.77 -4.90
C ASP A 64 -8.30 12.36 -4.32
N THR A 65 -7.49 11.50 -4.94
CA THR A 65 -7.26 10.13 -4.47
C THR A 65 -6.46 10.12 -3.18
N GLU A 66 -5.39 10.92 -3.09
CA GLU A 66 -4.59 11.09 -1.88
C GLU A 66 -5.43 11.60 -0.70
N ARG A 67 -6.33 12.57 -0.94
CA ARG A 67 -7.24 13.06 0.10
C ARG A 67 -8.15 11.96 0.61
N LYS A 68 -8.77 11.18 -0.29
CA LYS A 68 -9.64 10.05 0.09
C LYS A 68 -8.86 8.98 0.86
N LEU A 69 -7.63 8.71 0.46
CA LEU A 69 -6.77 7.76 1.16
C LEU A 69 -6.51 8.23 2.59
N TYR A 70 -6.16 9.50 2.78
CA TYR A 70 -5.91 10.07 4.10
C TYR A 70 -7.14 9.99 5.03
N GLU A 71 -8.33 10.31 4.51
CA GLU A 71 -9.59 10.17 5.25
C GLU A 71 -9.87 8.72 5.66
N LEU A 72 -9.60 7.78 4.75
CA LEU A 72 -9.77 6.35 5.00
C LEU A 72 -8.77 5.83 6.03
N GLU A 73 -7.50 6.23 5.93
CA GLU A 73 -6.44 5.87 6.88
C GLU A 73 -6.74 6.38 8.29
N GLY A 74 -7.23 7.63 8.40
CA GLY A 74 -7.67 8.19 9.67
C GLY A 74 -8.80 7.38 10.30
N SER A 75 -9.83 7.06 9.50
CA SER A 75 -10.97 6.25 9.94
C SER A 75 -10.56 4.84 10.35
N TRP A 76 -9.72 4.20 9.53
CA TRP A 76 -9.18 2.86 9.77
C TRP A 76 -8.35 2.79 11.04
N SER A 77 -7.49 3.79 11.27
CA SER A 77 -6.65 3.86 12.48
C SER A 77 -7.48 3.97 13.74
N SER A 78 -8.53 4.81 13.73
CA SER A 78 -9.47 4.92 14.85
C SER A 78 -10.20 3.59 15.12
N LEU A 79 -10.66 2.91 14.07
CA LEU A 79 -11.35 1.62 14.19
C LEU A 79 -10.41 0.55 14.76
N LYS A 80 -9.17 0.49 14.27
CA LYS A 80 -8.14 -0.44 14.75
C LYS A 80 -7.86 -0.24 16.24
N PHE A 81 -7.75 1.00 16.69
CA PHE A 81 -7.56 1.32 18.11
C PHE A 81 -8.75 0.87 18.96
N LYS A 82 -9.98 1.19 18.53
CA LYS A 82 -11.21 0.75 19.24
C LYS A 82 -11.30 -0.76 19.33
N LEU A 83 -11.00 -1.47 18.24
CA LEU A 83 -11.02 -2.93 18.21
C LEU A 83 -9.99 -3.52 19.19
N PHE A 84 -8.77 -2.97 19.22
CA PHE A 84 -7.74 -3.39 20.16
C PHE A 84 -8.18 -3.19 21.62
N GLN A 85 -8.80 -2.04 21.92
CA GLN A 85 -9.30 -1.77 23.26
C GLN A 85 -10.40 -2.76 23.67
N VAL A 86 -11.40 -2.99 22.81
CA VAL A 86 -12.47 -3.96 23.06
C VAL A 86 -11.90 -5.37 23.27
N TYR A 87 -10.92 -5.78 22.46
CA TYR A 87 -10.26 -7.07 22.62
C TYR A 87 -9.53 -7.18 23.97
N SER A 88 -8.80 -6.14 24.36
CA SER A 88 -8.12 -6.07 25.66
C SER A 88 -9.09 -6.13 26.83
N ASP A 89 -10.19 -5.38 26.76
CA ASP A 89 -11.23 -5.35 27.79
C ASP A 89 -11.92 -6.71 27.93
N ASN A 90 -12.25 -7.36 26.81
CA ASN A 90 -12.84 -8.70 26.81
C ASN A 90 -11.89 -9.75 27.41
N ARG A 91 -10.59 -9.65 27.10
CA ARG A 91 -9.58 -10.52 27.70
C ARG A 91 -9.50 -10.32 29.21
N ASN A 92 -9.50 -9.07 29.68
CA ASN A 92 -9.51 -8.77 31.12
C ASN A 92 -10.78 -9.29 31.80
N LEU A 93 -11.94 -9.14 31.16
CA LEU A 93 -13.20 -9.66 31.66
C LEU A 93 -13.17 -11.19 31.77
N ALA A 94 -12.63 -11.89 30.79
CA ALA A 94 -12.47 -13.34 30.82
C ALA A 94 -11.60 -13.80 32.01
N ILE A 95 -10.51 -13.08 32.33
CA ILE A 95 -9.68 -13.35 33.53
C ILE A 95 -10.52 -13.19 34.81
N GLN A 96 -11.26 -12.09 34.94
CA GLN A 96 -12.08 -11.82 36.13
C GLN A 96 -13.16 -12.90 36.31
N ILE A 97 -13.88 -13.24 35.24
CA ILE A 97 -14.93 -14.26 35.28
C ILE A 97 -14.32 -15.62 35.63
N SER A 98 -13.15 -15.98 35.10
CA SER A 98 -12.44 -17.22 35.47
C SER A 98 -12.16 -17.32 36.98
N GLY A 99 -11.73 -16.21 37.58
CA GLY A 99 -11.57 -16.09 39.04
C GLY A 99 -12.89 -16.30 39.78
N LEU A 100 -13.96 -15.61 39.36
CA LEU A 100 -15.29 -15.71 39.97
C LEU A 100 -15.89 -17.12 39.86
N VAL A 101 -15.73 -17.79 38.73
CA VAL A 101 -16.18 -19.18 38.52
C VAL A 101 -15.45 -20.12 39.49
N SER A 102 -14.13 -19.95 39.61
CA SER A 102 -13.30 -20.75 40.52
C SER A 102 -13.70 -20.54 41.98
N GLU A 103 -13.94 -19.28 42.37
CA GLU A 103 -14.43 -18.93 43.70
C GLU A 103 -15.82 -19.48 43.98
N ASN A 104 -16.75 -19.40 43.01
CA ASN A 104 -18.09 -19.94 43.17
C ASN A 104 -18.07 -21.47 43.38
N LYS A 105 -17.27 -22.18 42.58
CA LYS A 105 -17.06 -23.63 42.73
C LYS A 105 -16.52 -23.97 44.13
N ARG A 106 -15.53 -23.22 44.61
CA ARG A 106 -14.95 -23.38 45.96
C ARG A 106 -15.99 -23.13 47.06
N LEU A 107 -16.75 -22.04 46.97
CA LEU A 107 -17.78 -21.68 47.96
C LEU A 107 -18.92 -22.70 48.00
N ARG A 108 -19.39 -23.18 46.83
CA ARG A 108 -20.41 -24.24 46.78
C ARG A 108 -19.95 -25.50 47.46
N LYS A 109 -18.70 -25.92 47.22
CA LYS A 109 -18.10 -27.08 47.90
C LYS A 109 -18.04 -26.87 49.42
N PHE A 110 -17.62 -25.69 49.88
CA PHE A 110 -17.55 -25.35 51.30
C PHE A 110 -18.92 -25.37 51.98
N LEU A 111 -19.95 -24.87 51.30
CA LEU A 111 -21.34 -24.81 51.80
C LEU A 111 -22.15 -26.09 51.54
N ASN A 112 -21.52 -27.15 51.02
CA ASN A 112 -22.16 -28.40 50.62
C ASN A 112 -23.37 -28.21 49.66
N LEU A 113 -23.28 -27.22 48.78
CA LEU A 113 -24.28 -26.94 47.74
C LEU A 113 -23.98 -27.75 46.47
N PRO A 114 -25.00 -28.07 45.65
CA PRO A 114 -24.78 -28.76 44.38
C PRO A 114 -23.85 -27.96 43.46
N SER A 115 -23.06 -28.68 42.66
CA SER A 115 -22.22 -28.08 41.63
C SER A 115 -23.09 -27.33 40.62
N ARG A 116 -22.56 -26.22 40.12
CA ARG A 116 -23.17 -25.46 39.04
C ARG A 116 -22.40 -25.74 37.75
N ASP A 117 -23.14 -25.85 36.66
CA ASP A 117 -22.57 -25.94 35.33
C ASP A 117 -22.13 -24.56 34.85
N PHE A 118 -20.89 -24.48 34.37
CA PHE A 118 -20.26 -23.27 33.85
C PHE A 118 -19.68 -23.47 32.45
N ARG A 119 -19.99 -24.58 31.75
CA ARG A 119 -19.37 -24.94 30.46
C ARG A 119 -19.43 -23.79 29.44
N ASP A 120 -20.60 -23.18 29.25
CA ASP A 120 -20.78 -22.07 28.30
C ASP A 120 -19.88 -20.87 28.63
N VAL A 121 -19.75 -20.58 29.92
CA VAL A 121 -18.89 -19.48 30.42
C VAL A 121 -17.41 -19.84 30.24
N GLU A 122 -17.04 -21.08 30.51
CA GLU A 122 -15.67 -21.58 30.35
C GLU A 122 -15.23 -21.61 28.88
N GLU A 123 -16.14 -21.90 27.95
CA GLU A 123 -15.90 -21.82 26.51
C GLU A 123 -15.58 -20.37 26.09
N LEU A 124 -16.38 -19.41 26.54
CA LEU A 124 -16.11 -17.98 26.29
C LEU A 124 -14.78 -17.53 26.89
N ILE A 125 -14.46 -17.98 28.11
CA ILE A 125 -13.17 -17.67 28.74
C ILE A 125 -12.02 -18.22 27.88
N ARG A 126 -12.10 -19.47 27.42
CA ARG A 126 -11.05 -20.07 26.58
C ARG A 126 -10.86 -19.30 25.28
N TYR A 127 -11.96 -18.94 24.63
CA TYR A 127 -11.94 -18.14 23.41
C TYR A 127 -11.17 -16.82 23.60
N TYR A 128 -11.50 -16.03 24.63
CA TYR A 128 -10.86 -14.73 24.86
C TYR A 128 -9.47 -14.80 25.47
N LEU A 129 -9.11 -15.92 26.11
CA LEU A 129 -7.76 -16.14 26.66
C LEU A 129 -6.82 -16.87 25.69
N ASN A 130 -7.32 -17.37 24.56
CA ASN A 130 -6.62 -18.25 23.62
C ASN A 130 -6.04 -19.50 24.33
N LEU A 131 -6.88 -20.21 25.08
CA LEU A 131 -6.54 -21.41 25.87
C LEU A 131 -7.15 -22.71 25.32
#